data_AF-A0A2P2KCT4-F1
#
_entry.id   AF-A0A2P2KCT4-F1
#
_cell.length_a   1.000
_cell.length_b   1.000
_cell.length_c   1.000
_cell.angle_alpha   90.00
_cell.angle_beta   90.00
_cell.angle_gamma   90.00
#
_symmetry.space_group_name_H-M   'P 1'
#
loop_
_entity.id
_entity.type
_entity.pdbx_description
1 polymer ?
#
loop_
_entity_poly.entity_id
_entity_poly.type
_entity_poly.pdbx_seq_one_letter_code
_entity_poly.pdbx_strand_id
1 'polypeptide(L)'
;MWNIIDGKVPTFFDMGEECCEQLWHALSKTLAEKAAWALAMDREICMVSVNAGLLMGPDLSIKSPYLKGAAEMYEDGVFVAVDLDFLVDAHICIFEDISAYGRYLCFNHIINRPEDAVQHASILALSASSSALPQSFDQDMRVKQQRISNKKLNKLMVDFRSRVAPMDE
;
A
#
# COMPACT_ATOMS: atom_id res chain seq x y z
N MET A 1 -4.36 3.08 -5.88
CA MET A 1 -4.28 1.60 -5.69
C MET A 1 -5.61 0.94 -5.28
N TRP A 2 -6.51 1.63 -4.54
CA TRP A 2 -7.76 1.04 -4.03
C TRP A 2 -9.06 1.49 -4.72
N ASN A 3 -9.03 2.34 -5.75
CA ASN A 3 -10.24 2.75 -6.49
C ASN A 3 -10.61 1.84 -7.68
N ILE A 4 -9.84 0.77 -7.94
CA ILE A 4 -10.10 -0.17 -9.06
C ILE A 4 -10.99 -1.35 -8.61
N ILE A 5 -11.48 -1.36 -7.35
CA ILE A 5 -12.41 -2.39 -6.85
C ILE A 5 -13.89 -2.12 -7.17
N ASP A 6 -14.26 -0.93 -7.68
CA ASP A 6 -15.64 -0.59 -8.04
C ASP A 6 -16.00 -0.78 -9.53
N GLY A 7 -15.21 -1.57 -10.27
CA GLY A 7 -15.68 -2.17 -11.53
C GLY A 7 -15.87 -1.24 -12.73
N LYS A 8 -15.36 -0.01 -12.71
CA LYS A 8 -15.34 0.87 -13.89
C LYS A 8 -13.94 0.94 -14.49
N VAL A 9 -13.72 0.16 -15.54
CA VAL A 9 -12.52 0.26 -16.38
C VAL A 9 -12.75 1.41 -17.37
N PRO A 10 -11.89 2.45 -17.42
CA PRO A 10 -11.97 3.45 -18.48
C PRO A 10 -11.72 2.79 -19.84
N THR A 11 -12.59 3.08 -20.81
CA THR A 11 -12.43 2.62 -22.19
C THR A 11 -11.19 3.24 -22.83
N PHE A 12 -10.53 2.41 -23.63
CA PHE A 12 -9.14 2.46 -24.12
C PHE A 12 -8.71 3.66 -24.99
N PHE A 13 -9.51 4.72 -25.13
CA PHE A 13 -9.26 5.81 -26.09
C PHE A 13 -9.50 7.18 -25.45
N ASP A 14 -8.52 7.68 -24.68
CA ASP A 14 -8.13 9.11 -24.58
C ASP A 14 -7.17 9.35 -23.39
N MET A 15 -6.00 8.71 -23.37
CA MET A 15 -4.96 9.08 -22.40
C MET A 15 -3.58 9.13 -23.04
N GLY A 16 -2.96 10.31 -22.96
CA GLY A 16 -1.61 10.57 -23.45
C GLY A 16 -0.57 9.63 -22.84
N GLU A 17 0.51 9.41 -23.59
CA GLU A 17 1.49 8.32 -23.43
C GLU A 17 2.14 8.21 -22.04
N GLU A 18 2.14 9.28 -21.23
CA GLU A 18 2.80 9.31 -19.91
C GLU A 18 1.88 8.90 -18.73
N CYS A 19 0.56 8.79 -18.95
CA CYS A 19 -0.41 8.35 -17.92
C CYS A 19 -0.52 6.81 -17.86
N CYS A 20 -0.03 6.13 -18.89
CA CYS A 20 -0.28 4.72 -19.14
C CYS A 20 0.42 3.79 -18.12
N GLU A 21 1.70 4.02 -17.81
CA GLU A 21 2.55 3.05 -17.08
C GLU A 21 2.04 2.64 -15.68
N GLN A 22 1.25 3.49 -15.01
CA GLN A 22 0.88 3.29 -13.60
C GLN A 22 -0.47 2.63 -13.42
N LEU A 23 -1.41 3.00 -14.29
CA LEU A 23 -2.58 2.19 -14.53
C LEU A 23 -2.14 0.77 -14.91
N TRP A 24 -1.11 0.62 -15.74
CA TRP A 24 -0.55 -0.70 -16.05
C TRP A 24 0.01 -1.41 -14.82
N HIS A 25 0.82 -0.77 -13.99
CA HIS A 25 1.35 -1.45 -12.80
C HIS A 25 0.25 -1.88 -11.80
N ALA A 26 -0.71 -1.00 -11.50
CA ALA A 26 -1.84 -1.33 -10.61
C ALA A 26 -2.76 -2.39 -11.23
N LEU A 27 -3.02 -2.30 -12.53
CA LEU A 27 -3.81 -3.27 -13.29
C LEU A 27 -3.10 -4.63 -13.31
N SER A 28 -1.80 -4.67 -13.61
CA SER A 28 -0.97 -5.87 -13.62
C SER A 28 -0.99 -6.56 -12.26
N LYS A 29 -0.81 -5.83 -11.15
CA LYS A 29 -0.93 -6.40 -9.80
C LYS A 29 -2.31 -7.00 -9.54
N THR A 30 -3.37 -6.28 -9.93
CA THR A 30 -4.76 -6.75 -9.76
C THR A 30 -5.04 -8.00 -10.59
N LEU A 31 -4.58 -8.04 -11.84
CA LEU A 31 -4.75 -9.19 -12.73
C LEU A 31 -3.93 -10.39 -12.25
N ALA A 32 -2.70 -10.17 -11.77
CA ALA A 32 -1.85 -11.21 -11.21
C ALA A 32 -2.49 -11.84 -9.95
N GLU A 33 -3.02 -11.03 -9.03
CA GLU A 33 -3.72 -11.54 -7.84
C GLU A 33 -4.96 -12.35 -8.24
N LYS A 34 -5.79 -11.86 -9.18
CA LYS A 34 -6.96 -12.59 -9.68
C LYS A 34 -6.59 -13.93 -10.31
N ALA A 35 -5.55 -13.95 -11.14
CA ALA A 35 -5.07 -15.17 -11.78
C ALA A 35 -4.51 -16.17 -10.76
N ALA A 36 -3.76 -15.70 -9.76
CA ALA A 36 -3.26 -16.53 -8.68
C ALA A 36 -4.40 -17.15 -7.86
N TRP A 37 -5.44 -16.39 -7.52
CA TRP A 37 -6.62 -16.92 -6.84
C TRP A 37 -7.37 -17.96 -7.67
N ALA A 38 -7.56 -17.71 -8.97
CA ALA A 38 -8.20 -18.69 -9.86
C ALA A 38 -7.41 -20.01 -9.89
N LEU A 39 -6.09 -19.94 -10.07
CA LEU A 39 -5.23 -21.12 -10.06
C LEU A 39 -5.20 -21.85 -8.71
N ALA A 40 -5.25 -21.11 -7.60
CA ALA A 40 -5.28 -21.70 -6.27
C ALA A 40 -6.60 -22.45 -6.02
N MET A 41 -7.74 -21.89 -6.46
CA MET A 41 -9.03 -22.55 -6.39
C MET A 41 -9.09 -23.79 -7.30
N ASP A 42 -8.58 -23.70 -8.52
CA ASP A 42 -8.56 -24.81 -9.48
C ASP A 42 -7.68 -25.99 -9.01
N ARG A 43 -6.65 -25.71 -8.22
CA ARG A 43 -5.69 -26.71 -7.70
C ARG A 43 -5.93 -27.10 -6.25
N GLU A 44 -7.00 -26.58 -5.63
CA GLU A 44 -7.33 -26.83 -4.21
C GLU A 44 -6.18 -26.47 -3.24
N ILE A 45 -5.44 -25.40 -3.55
CA ILE A 45 -4.33 -24.92 -2.72
C ILE A 45 -4.85 -23.82 -1.78
N CYS A 46 -4.49 -23.93 -0.50
CA CYS A 46 -4.70 -22.84 0.47
C CYS A 46 -3.84 -21.64 0.10
N MET A 47 -4.46 -20.56 -0.37
CA MET A 47 -3.79 -19.31 -0.72
C MET A 47 -4.16 -18.21 0.28
N VAL A 48 -3.18 -17.39 0.61
CA VAL A 48 -3.35 -16.12 1.32
C VAL A 48 -2.62 -15.03 0.54
N SER A 49 -3.22 -13.85 0.44
CA SER A 49 -2.66 -12.70 -0.26
C SER A 49 -2.38 -11.56 0.73
N VAL A 50 -1.21 -10.94 0.59
CA VAL A 50 -0.76 -9.80 1.40
C VAL A 50 -0.55 -8.60 0.48
N ASN A 51 -1.41 -7.60 0.65
CA ASN A 51 -1.40 -6.37 -0.14
C ASN A 51 -0.79 -5.25 0.71
N ALA A 52 0.47 -4.94 0.41
CA ALA A 52 1.26 -3.94 1.12
C ALA A 52 0.95 -2.50 0.67
N GLY A 53 1.09 -1.56 1.59
CA GLY A 53 1.18 -0.13 1.30
C GLY A 53 2.46 0.26 0.56
N LEU A 54 2.73 1.55 0.46
CA LEU A 54 3.99 2.04 -0.09
C LEU A 54 5.15 1.62 0.83
N LEU A 55 6.07 0.78 0.34
CA LEU A 55 7.21 0.33 1.12
C LEU A 55 8.12 1.53 1.42
N MET A 56 8.36 1.87 2.68
CA MET A 56 9.30 2.88 3.14
C MET A 56 10.70 2.26 3.17
N GLY A 57 11.60 2.73 2.30
CA GLY A 57 12.98 2.25 2.24
C GLY A 57 13.92 3.35 1.74
N PRO A 58 15.22 3.27 2.08
CA PRO A 58 16.21 4.26 1.67
C PRO A 58 16.40 4.36 0.14
N ASP A 59 16.01 3.33 -0.61
CA ASP A 59 16.18 3.24 -2.08
C ASP A 59 14.95 3.68 -2.88
N LEU A 60 13.92 4.29 -2.25
CA LEU A 60 12.78 4.82 -2.99
C LEU A 60 13.14 6.13 -3.70
N SER A 61 13.61 6.02 -4.94
CA SER A 61 13.72 7.19 -5.81
C SER A 61 12.34 7.72 -6.21
N ILE A 62 12.12 9.04 -6.21
CA ILE A 62 10.86 9.69 -6.67
C ILE A 62 10.48 9.30 -8.09
N LYS A 63 11.47 8.91 -8.91
CA LYS A 63 11.25 8.46 -10.28
C LYS A 63 10.56 7.10 -10.37
N SER A 64 10.37 6.44 -9.23
CA SER A 64 9.63 5.21 -9.12
C SER A 64 8.18 5.47 -9.56
N PRO A 65 7.64 4.75 -10.57
CA PRO A 65 6.28 4.96 -11.08
C PRO A 65 5.20 4.73 -10.00
N TYR A 66 5.58 4.24 -8.82
CA TYR A 66 4.74 3.95 -7.68
C TYR A 66 4.17 5.20 -6.97
N LEU A 67 4.68 6.40 -7.28
CA LEU A 67 4.35 7.63 -6.54
C LEU A 67 3.40 8.58 -7.27
N LYS A 68 3.19 8.40 -8.58
CA LYS A 68 2.20 9.17 -9.33
C LYS A 68 0.85 8.44 -9.13
N GLY A 69 -0.13 9.18 -8.64
CA GLY A 69 -1.30 8.63 -7.92
C GLY A 69 -1.30 8.84 -6.40
N ALA A 70 -0.18 9.27 -5.79
CA ALA A 70 -0.10 9.46 -4.33
C ALA A 70 -0.95 10.65 -3.84
N ALA A 71 -1.05 11.72 -4.64
CA ALA A 71 -1.88 12.89 -4.31
C ALA A 71 -3.37 12.51 -4.25
N GLU A 72 -3.85 11.74 -5.23
CA GLU A 72 -5.22 11.24 -5.28
C GLU A 72 -5.49 10.27 -4.12
N MET A 73 -4.53 9.37 -3.82
CA MET A 73 -4.65 8.45 -2.68
C MET A 73 -4.70 9.19 -1.33
N TYR A 74 -3.99 10.31 -1.21
CA TYR A 74 -4.02 11.16 -0.02
C TYR A 74 -5.36 11.86 0.12
N GLU A 75 -5.88 12.45 -0.97
CA GLU A 75 -7.21 13.08 -1.00
C GLU A 75 -8.33 12.09 -0.65
N ASP A 76 -8.22 10.85 -1.14
CA ASP A 76 -9.17 9.78 -0.84
C ASP A 76 -9.02 9.16 0.56
N GLY A 77 -7.99 9.55 1.33
CA GLY A 77 -7.74 9.03 2.67
C GLY A 77 -7.34 7.55 2.70
N VAL A 78 -6.70 7.07 1.64
CA VAL A 78 -6.22 5.69 1.47
C VAL A 78 -4.71 5.60 1.32
N PHE A 79 -3.98 6.70 1.53
CA PHE A 79 -2.54 6.73 1.42
C PHE A 79 -1.90 6.14 2.68
N VAL A 80 -1.23 5.00 2.51
CA VAL A 80 -0.62 4.21 3.58
C VAL A 80 0.75 3.71 3.16
N ALA A 81 1.64 3.58 4.14
CA ALA A 81 3.00 3.13 3.95
C ALA A 81 3.37 2.00 4.92
N VAL A 82 4.40 1.23 4.57
CA VAL A 82 4.83 0.06 5.32
C VAL A 82 6.35 0.03 5.45
N ASP A 83 6.86 -0.24 6.64
CA ASP A 83 8.29 -0.50 6.82
C ASP A 83 8.65 -1.93 6.38
N LEU A 84 9.89 -2.12 5.90
CA LEU A 84 10.36 -3.43 5.44
C LEU A 84 10.26 -4.51 6.54
N ASP A 85 10.71 -4.19 7.74
CA ASP A 85 10.70 -5.14 8.87
C ASP A 85 9.26 -5.54 9.23
N PHE A 86 8.34 -4.58 9.24
CA PHE A 86 6.92 -4.86 9.49
C PHE A 86 6.31 -5.75 8.39
N LEU A 87 6.69 -5.52 7.12
CA LEU A 87 6.24 -6.33 6.00
C LEU A 87 6.74 -7.78 6.10
N VAL A 88 8.00 -7.96 6.49
CA VAL A 88 8.60 -9.29 6.69
C VAL A 88 7.92 -10.02 7.85
N ASP A 89 7.79 -9.35 9.01
CA ASP A 89 7.07 -9.88 10.18
C ASP A 89 5.65 -10.32 9.80
N ALA A 90 4.92 -9.49 9.06
CA ALA A 90 3.56 -9.79 8.63
C ALA A 90 3.47 -11.06 7.78
N HIS A 91 4.42 -11.27 6.85
CA HIS A 91 4.45 -12.48 6.03
C HIS A 91 4.75 -13.73 6.86
N ILE A 92 5.71 -13.66 7.79
CA ILE A 92 6.04 -14.77 8.70
C ILE A 92 4.82 -15.11 9.54
N CYS A 93 4.20 -14.10 10.18
CA CYS A 93 3.02 -14.29 11.03
C CYS A 93 1.88 -14.98 10.27
N ILE A 94 1.59 -14.51 9.04
CA ILE A 94 0.51 -15.05 8.22
C ILE A 94 0.81 -16.49 7.79
N PHE A 95 2.06 -16.79 7.45
CA PHE A 95 2.47 -18.11 6.99
C PHE A 95 2.40 -19.15 8.12
N GLU A 96 2.79 -18.77 9.34
CA GLU A 96 2.79 -19.69 10.49
C GLU A 96 1.40 -19.90 11.10
N ASP A 97 0.45 -18.99 10.87
CA ASP A 97 -0.91 -19.12 11.39
C ASP A 97 -1.80 -19.96 10.48
N ILE A 98 -2.11 -21.19 10.91
CA ILE A 98 -2.99 -22.12 10.20
C ILE A 98 -4.43 -21.58 10.01
N SER A 99 -4.84 -20.58 10.78
CA SER A 99 -6.15 -19.93 10.66
C SER A 99 -6.14 -18.74 9.68
N ALA A 100 -4.99 -18.41 9.07
CA ALA A 100 -4.92 -17.34 8.10
C ALA A 100 -5.61 -17.72 6.78
N TYR A 101 -6.51 -16.85 6.31
CA TYR A 101 -7.20 -17.04 5.03
C TYR A 101 -7.47 -15.73 4.30
N GLY A 102 -7.63 -15.78 2.98
CA GLY A 102 -8.09 -14.66 2.17
C GLY A 102 -7.02 -13.57 1.99
N ARG A 103 -7.43 -12.30 2.10
CA ARG A 103 -6.57 -11.13 1.83
C ARG A 103 -6.25 -10.37 3.11
N TYR A 104 -5.04 -9.81 3.19
CA TYR A 104 -4.56 -8.95 4.27
C TYR A 104 -4.01 -7.65 3.71
N LEU A 105 -4.32 -6.55 4.38
CA LEU A 105 -3.72 -5.24 4.10
C LEU A 105 -2.55 -5.02 5.05
N CYS A 106 -1.37 -4.74 4.52
CA CYS A 106 -0.14 -4.61 5.29
C CYS A 106 0.40 -3.17 5.21
N PHE A 107 0.24 -2.43 6.30
CA PHE A 107 0.79 -1.09 6.50
C PHE A 107 0.91 -0.81 7.99
N ASN A 108 1.85 0.03 8.39
CA ASN A 108 1.98 0.51 9.77
C ASN A 108 1.97 2.05 9.87
N HIS A 109 1.97 2.73 8.72
CA HIS A 109 1.85 4.19 8.62
C HIS A 109 0.61 4.59 7.83
N ILE A 110 -0.14 5.55 8.37
CA ILE A 110 -1.30 6.16 7.71
C ILE A 110 -0.94 7.61 7.42
N ILE A 111 -1.00 8.01 6.15
CA ILE A 111 -0.63 9.34 5.70
C ILE A 111 -1.91 10.12 5.45
N ASN A 112 -2.42 10.79 6.48
CA ASN A 112 -3.69 11.53 6.42
C ASN A 112 -3.59 12.97 6.95
N ARG A 113 -2.46 13.34 7.55
CA ARG A 113 -2.14 14.72 7.91
C ARG A 113 -1.26 15.36 6.84
N PRO A 114 -1.40 16.68 6.62
CA PRO A 114 -0.54 17.38 5.69
C PRO A 114 0.92 17.37 6.12
N GLU A 115 1.23 17.36 7.43
CA GLU A 115 2.63 17.23 7.88
C GLU A 115 3.22 15.87 7.53
N ASP A 116 2.47 14.79 7.76
CA ASP A 116 2.88 13.42 7.39
C ASP A 116 3.08 13.33 5.87
N ALA A 117 2.14 13.87 5.08
CA ALA A 117 2.24 13.90 3.64
C ALA A 117 3.48 14.67 3.14
N VAL A 118 3.82 15.81 3.75
CA VAL A 118 5.02 16.59 3.41
C VAL A 118 6.30 15.91 3.90
N GLN A 119 6.30 15.23 5.05
CA GLN A 119 7.45 14.46 5.53
C GLN A 119 7.73 13.26 4.61
N HIS A 120 6.68 12.56 4.19
CA HIS A 120 6.81 11.47 3.23
C HIS A 120 7.09 11.99 1.81
N ALA A 121 6.53 13.13 1.41
CA ALA A 121 6.83 13.78 0.12
C ALA A 121 8.19 14.46 0.08
N SER A 122 8.80 14.80 1.23
CA SER A 122 10.17 15.31 1.31
C SER A 122 11.19 14.17 1.34
N ILE A 123 10.93 13.05 2.01
CA ILE A 123 11.68 11.79 1.79
C ILE A 123 11.59 11.39 0.31
N LEU A 124 10.41 11.64 -0.27
CA LEU A 124 10.12 11.80 -1.68
C LEU A 124 11.21 12.67 -2.34
N ALA A 125 10.93 13.97 -2.38
CA ALA A 125 11.59 15.07 -3.06
C ALA A 125 13.09 15.27 -2.76
N LEU A 126 13.62 14.82 -1.63
CA LEU A 126 15.05 14.96 -1.28
C LEU A 126 15.97 14.12 -2.17
N SER A 127 15.42 13.21 -3.00
CA SER A 127 16.15 12.52 -4.06
C SER A 127 16.01 13.17 -5.45
N ALA A 128 15.21 14.24 -5.59
CA ALA A 128 15.17 15.11 -6.77
C ALA A 128 15.75 16.48 -6.41
N SER A 129 16.99 16.69 -6.80
CA SER A 129 17.66 17.99 -6.79
C SER A 129 16.72 19.15 -7.16
N SER A 130 16.52 20.07 -6.20
CA SER A 130 16.26 21.50 -6.37
C SER A 130 15.77 21.97 -7.74
N SER A 131 14.49 21.77 -8.07
CA SER A 131 13.78 22.68 -8.98
C SER A 131 12.27 22.52 -8.87
N ALA A 132 11.61 23.65 -8.64
CA ALA A 132 10.16 23.89 -8.71
C ALA A 132 9.30 23.33 -7.56
N LEU A 133 9.28 24.07 -6.45
CA LEU A 133 8.09 24.15 -5.58
C LEU A 133 6.98 24.92 -6.33
N PRO A 134 5.81 24.33 -6.61
CA PRO A 134 4.67 25.10 -7.06
C PRO A 134 4.15 25.96 -5.89
N GLN A 135 4.07 27.25 -6.15
CA GLN A 135 3.55 28.26 -5.23
C GLN A 135 2.05 28.04 -5.00
N SER A 136 1.63 28.35 -3.77
CA SER A 136 0.26 28.35 -3.21
C SER A 136 -0.45 26.99 -3.14
N PHE A 137 -0.16 26.22 -2.09
CA PHE A 137 -1.16 25.32 -1.49
C PHE A 137 -2.03 26.16 -0.57
N ASP A 138 -3.30 26.32 -0.93
CA ASP A 138 -4.33 26.77 0.00
C ASP A 138 -4.44 25.65 1.06
N GLN A 139 -3.78 25.86 2.21
CA GLN A 139 -3.60 24.84 3.25
C GLN A 139 -4.93 24.61 3.97
N ASP A 140 -5.76 23.76 3.38
CA ASP A 140 -6.82 23.12 4.11
C ASP A 140 -6.18 22.12 5.09
N MET A 141 -5.83 22.60 6.29
CA MET A 141 -5.22 21.87 7.41
C MET A 141 -6.11 20.73 7.98
N ARG A 142 -7.15 20.35 7.25
CA ARG A 142 -8.09 19.31 7.66
C ARG A 142 -7.47 17.94 7.44
N VAL A 143 -7.31 17.21 8.54
CA VAL A 143 -6.97 15.78 8.54
C VAL A 143 -7.94 15.03 7.63
N LYS A 144 -7.43 14.30 6.65
CA LYS A 144 -8.26 13.50 5.74
C LYS A 144 -8.82 12.29 6.49
N GLN A 145 -10.09 11.98 6.27
CA GLN A 145 -10.72 10.84 6.92
C GLN A 145 -10.14 9.54 6.35
N GLN A 146 -9.56 8.71 7.22
CA GLN A 146 -9.06 7.39 6.84
C GLN A 146 -10.20 6.47 6.39
N ARG A 147 -10.08 5.87 5.20
CA ARG A 147 -11.08 4.95 4.64
C ARG A 147 -10.63 3.50 4.56
N ILE A 148 -9.40 3.20 4.95
CA ILE A 148 -8.78 1.87 4.88
C ILE A 148 -8.44 1.33 6.27
N SER A 149 -8.42 0.01 6.47
CA SER A 149 -8.15 -0.62 7.77
C SER A 149 -7.38 -1.94 7.63
N ASN A 150 -6.32 -2.12 8.41
CA ASN A 150 -5.53 -3.33 8.55
C ASN A 150 -5.83 -4.13 9.85
N LYS A 151 -6.98 -3.87 10.51
CA LYS A 151 -7.35 -4.51 11.79
C LYS A 151 -7.18 -6.03 11.82
N LYS A 152 -7.49 -6.70 10.69
CA LYS A 152 -7.35 -8.15 10.54
C LYS A 152 -5.89 -8.61 10.71
N LEU A 153 -4.94 -7.89 10.10
CA LEU A 153 -3.52 -8.17 10.22
C LEU A 153 -3.02 -7.86 11.64
N ASN A 154 -3.36 -6.69 12.17
CA ASN A 154 -2.90 -6.27 13.50
C ASN A 154 -3.33 -7.26 14.59
N LYS A 155 -4.56 -7.78 14.51
CA LYS A 155 -5.02 -8.82 15.43
C LYS A 155 -4.12 -10.06 15.36
N LEU A 156 -3.88 -10.57 14.16
CA LEU A 156 -3.05 -11.75 13.93
C LEU A 156 -1.61 -11.55 14.45
N MET A 157 -1.01 -10.38 14.20
CA MET A 157 0.36 -10.09 14.64
C MET A 157 0.50 -9.93 16.17
N VAL A 158 -0.52 -9.39 16.85
CA VAL A 158 -0.54 -9.33 18.32
C VAL A 158 -0.63 -10.74 18.91
N ASP A 159 -1.53 -11.56 18.36
CA ASP A 159 -1.68 -12.96 18.77
C ASP A 159 -0.37 -13.74 18.54
N PHE A 160 0.31 -13.49 17.43
CA PHE A 160 1.62 -14.08 17.13
C PHE A 160 2.70 -13.69 18.13
N ARG A 161 2.88 -12.39 18.42
CA ARG A 161 3.90 -11.91 19.36
C ARG A 161 3.69 -12.44 20.78
N SER A 162 2.45 -12.64 21.21
CA SER A 162 2.15 -13.25 22.50
C SER A 162 2.56 -14.73 22.60
N ARG A 163 2.62 -15.46 21.48
CA ARG A 163 3.10 -16.85 21.43
C ARG A 163 4.62 -16.96 21.44
N VAL A 164 5.33 -15.94 20.95
CA VAL A 164 6.80 -15.90 20.80
C VAL A 164 7.49 -15.24 22.01
N ALA A 165 6.75 -14.59 22.90
CA ALA A 165 7.31 -14.03 24.12
C ALA A 165 8.08 -15.11 24.91
N PRO A 166 9.31 -14.83 25.37
CA PRO A 166 10.10 -15.83 26.08
C PRO A 166 9.34 -16.30 27.30
N MET A 167 9.25 -17.62 27.49
CA MET A 167 9.04 -18.18 28.81
C MET A 167 10.29 -17.79 29.60
N ASP A 168 10.21 -16.70 30.37
CA ASP A 168 11.24 -16.33 31.33
C ASP A 168 11.40 -17.51 32.31
N GLU A 169 12.57 -18.16 32.29
CA GLU A 169 13.02 -19.17 33.26
C GLU A 169 14.19 -18.62 34.07
#